data_AF-A0AAJ6D8X1-F1
#
_entry.id   AF-A0AAJ6D8X1-F1
#
_cell.length_a   1.000
_cell.length_b   1.000
_cell.length_c   1.000
_cell.angle_alpha   90.00
_cell.angle_beta   90.00
_cell.angle_gamma   90.00
#
_symmetry.space_group_name_H-M   'P 1'
#
loop_
_entity.id
_entity.type
_entity.pdbx_description
1 polymer ?
#
loop_
_entity_poly.entity_id
_entity_poly.type
_entity_poly.pdbx_seq_one_letter_code
_entity_poly.pdbx_strand_id
1 'polypeptide(L)'
;MNIDAECIQNASKAWDTASGNLNEIIKVFYVHVRRIPELDRLFSGKDQAGISRALTGHWENTCRNGFDEAYWQRAQRIGETHARIGLEPRWFIGAYRLIAEEIAREISRKLKFHPGKASVLKEAFYRVVFVDMEAILNVYNDIERQKAEEAQKAISGKIVANFDSYVVTPIQTIASATEELGASVTSISLEIDQGINASRNAQEVANSVSAVNETMKVAADSISGVVDMIRGLADQTNLLALNASIEAARAGDTGRGFAVVADEVKKLAALTANNTNEIAAKVSEIQKISNQAADGNRSILQEMAEIVDRINAIGAAVHQQREATANIARNITEVRDSLGKIAE
;
A
#
# COMPACT_ATOMS: atom_id res chain seq x y z
N MET A 1 38.53 -12.18 -42.43
CA MET A 1 39.90 -12.52 -42.87
C MET A 1 39.86 -12.82 -44.36
N ASN A 2 40.78 -12.32 -45.20
CA ASN A 2 40.74 -12.59 -46.64
C ASN A 2 41.16 -14.06 -46.89
N ILE A 3 40.18 -14.95 -47.10
CA ILE A 3 40.36 -16.35 -47.49
C ILE A 3 40.06 -16.43 -48.98
N ASP A 4 41.09 -16.32 -49.80
CA ASP A 4 40.99 -16.50 -51.24
C ASP A 4 41.40 -17.93 -51.65
N ALA A 5 41.28 -18.23 -52.95
CA ALA A 5 41.63 -19.54 -53.49
C ALA A 5 43.12 -19.91 -53.25
N GLU A 6 44.02 -18.92 -53.22
CA GLU A 6 45.44 -19.14 -52.92
C GLU A 6 45.64 -19.54 -51.45
N CYS A 7 44.94 -18.88 -50.53
CA CYS A 7 44.93 -19.24 -49.11
C CYS A 7 44.46 -20.68 -48.90
N ILE A 8 43.36 -21.10 -49.56
CA ILE A 8 42.87 -22.49 -49.45
C ILE A 8 43.87 -23.47 -50.07
N GLN A 9 44.47 -23.15 -51.22
CA GLN A 9 45.50 -24.00 -51.82
C GLN A 9 46.71 -24.18 -50.87
N ASN A 10 47.14 -23.11 -50.21
CA ASN A 10 48.23 -23.15 -49.25
C ASN A 10 47.82 -23.85 -47.95
N ALA A 11 46.58 -23.73 -47.48
CA ALA A 11 46.07 -24.49 -46.34
C ALA A 11 46.00 -26.00 -46.65
N SER A 12 45.59 -26.38 -47.85
CA SER A 12 45.60 -27.78 -48.33
C SER A 12 47.03 -28.34 -48.35
N LYS A 13 48.01 -27.60 -48.87
CA LYS A 13 49.43 -27.98 -48.82
C LYS A 13 49.97 -28.05 -47.39
N ALA A 14 49.54 -27.16 -46.50
CA ALA A 14 49.89 -27.19 -45.08
C ALA A 14 49.36 -28.47 -44.42
N TRP A 15 48.12 -28.83 -44.72
CA TRP A 15 47.49 -30.06 -44.27
C TRP A 15 48.22 -31.31 -44.75
N ASP A 16 48.52 -31.42 -46.04
CA ASP A 16 49.26 -32.58 -46.59
C ASP A 16 50.68 -32.69 -45.98
N THR A 17 51.29 -31.55 -45.67
CA THR A 17 52.63 -31.52 -45.04
C THR A 17 52.59 -32.04 -43.61
N ALA A 18 51.58 -31.69 -42.80
CA ALA A 18 51.63 -31.86 -41.34
C ALA A 18 50.58 -32.79 -40.73
N SER A 19 49.55 -33.23 -41.47
CA SER A 19 48.44 -34.03 -40.93
C SER A 19 48.80 -35.46 -40.54
N GLY A 20 49.91 -36.01 -41.03
CA GLY A 20 50.32 -37.40 -40.79
C GLY A 20 50.46 -37.80 -39.32
N ASN A 21 50.74 -36.83 -38.43
CA ASN A 21 50.85 -37.07 -36.98
C ASN A 21 49.58 -36.67 -36.22
N LEU A 22 48.55 -36.14 -36.88
CA LEU A 22 47.39 -35.51 -36.22
C LEU A 22 46.63 -36.48 -35.31
N ASN A 23 46.50 -37.75 -35.70
CA ASN A 23 45.85 -38.75 -34.86
C ASN A 23 46.58 -38.96 -33.52
N GLU A 24 47.92 -38.87 -33.51
CA GLU A 24 48.69 -38.99 -32.27
C GLU A 24 48.57 -37.73 -31.41
N ILE A 25 48.49 -36.57 -32.06
CA ILE A 25 48.33 -35.26 -31.42
C ILE A 25 46.95 -35.18 -30.74
N ILE A 26 45.90 -35.63 -31.43
CA ILE A 26 44.54 -35.71 -30.88
C ILE A 26 44.49 -36.69 -29.71
N LYS A 27 45.19 -37.84 -29.76
CA LYS A 27 45.29 -38.74 -28.59
C LYS A 27 45.91 -38.06 -27.38
N VAL A 28 47.02 -37.34 -27.57
CA VAL A 28 47.69 -36.59 -26.48
C VAL A 28 46.77 -35.50 -25.93
N PHE A 29 46.02 -34.81 -26.79
CA PHE A 29 45.00 -33.85 -26.38
C PHE A 29 43.94 -34.49 -25.48
N TYR A 30 43.38 -35.64 -25.87
CA TYR A 30 42.38 -36.32 -25.05
C TYR A 30 42.94 -36.84 -23.72
N VAL A 31 44.23 -37.22 -23.67
CA VAL A 31 44.89 -37.54 -22.39
C VAL A 31 44.92 -36.31 -21.46
N HIS A 32 45.11 -35.11 -22.01
CA HIS A 32 45.05 -33.87 -21.24
C HIS A 32 43.61 -33.51 -20.82
N VAL A 33 42.64 -33.63 -21.74
CA VAL A 33 41.21 -33.41 -21.47
C VAL A 33 40.71 -34.28 -20.31
N ARG A 34 41.10 -35.56 -20.27
CA ARG A 34 40.70 -36.49 -19.19
C ARG A 34 41.33 -36.19 -17.83
N ARG A 35 42.37 -35.33 -17.76
CA ARG A 35 42.97 -34.89 -16.49
C ARG A 35 42.23 -33.73 -15.86
N ILE A 36 41.31 -33.09 -16.60
CA ILE A 36 40.50 -31.97 -16.13
C ILE A 36 39.13 -32.56 -15.74
N PRO A 37 38.78 -32.62 -14.44
CA PRO A 37 37.57 -33.31 -13.98
C PRO A 37 36.28 -32.82 -14.64
N GLU A 38 36.17 -31.52 -14.91
CA GLU A 38 35.02 -30.91 -15.57
C GLU A 38 34.86 -31.38 -17.01
N LEU A 39 35.98 -31.57 -17.73
CA LEU A 39 35.98 -32.06 -19.10
C LEU A 39 35.84 -33.57 -19.19
N ASP A 40 36.49 -34.32 -18.29
CA ASP A 40 36.42 -35.78 -18.28
C ASP A 40 34.97 -36.28 -18.21
N ARG A 41 34.12 -35.60 -17.41
CA ARG A 41 32.68 -35.88 -17.32
C ARG A 41 31.94 -35.73 -18.65
N LEU A 42 32.34 -34.80 -19.50
CA LEU A 42 31.70 -34.56 -20.80
C LEU A 42 32.06 -35.63 -21.84
N PHE A 43 33.22 -36.25 -21.70
CA PHE A 43 33.78 -37.20 -22.68
C PHE A 43 33.80 -38.66 -22.18
N SER A 44 33.50 -38.92 -20.91
CA SER A 44 33.45 -40.27 -20.34
C SER A 44 32.41 -41.15 -21.06
N GLY A 45 32.82 -42.36 -21.44
CA GLY A 45 31.97 -43.31 -22.17
C GLY A 45 31.68 -42.97 -23.64
N LYS A 46 32.28 -41.91 -24.19
CA LYS A 46 32.14 -41.55 -25.62
C LYS A 46 33.16 -42.27 -26.50
N ASP A 47 32.81 -42.52 -27.76
CA ASP A 47 33.71 -43.08 -28.77
C ASP A 47 34.80 -42.05 -29.15
N GLN A 48 35.89 -42.03 -28.39
CA GLN A 48 37.02 -41.15 -28.62
C GLN A 48 37.66 -41.37 -30.01
N ALA A 49 37.68 -42.61 -30.50
CA ALA A 49 38.24 -42.91 -31.82
C ALA A 49 37.35 -42.32 -32.93
N GLY A 50 36.03 -42.41 -32.76
CA GLY A 50 35.05 -41.74 -33.62
C GLY A 50 35.18 -40.23 -33.61
N ILE A 51 35.28 -39.60 -32.43
CA ILE A 51 35.43 -38.14 -32.33
C ILE A 51 36.76 -37.69 -32.93
N SER A 52 37.85 -38.45 -32.74
CA SER A 52 39.16 -38.14 -33.34
C SER A 52 39.11 -38.22 -34.87
N ARG A 53 38.42 -39.24 -35.43
CA ARG A 53 38.20 -39.33 -36.89
C ARG A 53 37.37 -38.16 -37.41
N ALA A 54 36.32 -37.78 -36.69
CA ALA A 54 35.47 -36.65 -37.06
C ALA A 54 36.25 -35.32 -37.04
N LEU A 55 37.11 -35.11 -36.04
CA LEU A 55 37.97 -33.93 -35.93
C LEU A 55 39.01 -33.87 -37.06
N THR A 56 39.69 -34.99 -37.35
CA THR A 56 40.63 -35.07 -38.48
C THR A 56 39.91 -34.82 -39.81
N GLY A 57 38.73 -35.41 -40.01
CA GLY A 57 37.93 -35.22 -41.22
C GLY A 57 37.41 -33.79 -41.38
N HIS A 58 37.05 -33.12 -40.27
CA HIS A 58 36.65 -31.71 -40.29
C HIS A 58 37.79 -30.83 -40.82
N TRP A 59 38.96 -30.93 -40.22
CA TRP A 59 40.11 -30.11 -40.62
C TRP A 59 40.62 -30.45 -42.02
N GLU A 60 40.60 -31.72 -42.42
CA GLU A 60 40.93 -32.11 -43.80
C GLU A 60 39.98 -31.45 -44.80
N ASN A 61 38.68 -31.57 -44.56
CA ASN A 61 37.68 -31.00 -45.45
C ASN A 61 37.80 -29.47 -45.51
N THR A 62 37.92 -28.80 -44.36
CA THR A 62 38.05 -27.34 -44.28
C THR A 62 39.34 -26.85 -44.95
N CYS A 63 40.48 -27.53 -44.78
CA CYS A 63 41.73 -27.13 -45.44
C CYS A 63 41.72 -27.39 -46.95
N ARG A 64 40.97 -28.40 -47.42
CA ARG A 64 40.90 -28.76 -48.85
C ARG A 64 39.87 -27.96 -49.62
N ASN A 65 38.68 -27.76 -49.03
CA ASN A 65 37.50 -27.22 -49.71
C ASN A 65 37.14 -25.80 -49.25
N GLY A 66 37.72 -25.32 -48.14
CA GLY A 66 37.39 -24.02 -47.56
C GLY A 66 36.03 -24.01 -46.86
N PHE A 67 35.33 -22.87 -46.98
CA PHE A 67 34.14 -22.52 -46.20
C PHE A 67 32.86 -22.52 -47.07
N ASP A 68 32.57 -23.67 -47.68
CA ASP A 68 31.37 -23.87 -48.50
C ASP A 68 30.08 -24.03 -47.65
N GLU A 69 28.93 -24.13 -48.31
CA GLU A 69 27.63 -24.32 -47.63
C GLU A 69 27.63 -25.56 -46.72
N ALA A 70 28.27 -26.64 -47.16
CA ALA A 70 28.37 -27.88 -46.38
C ALA A 70 29.23 -27.68 -45.12
N TYR A 71 30.27 -26.85 -45.18
CA TYR A 71 31.05 -26.43 -44.04
C TYR A 71 30.18 -25.69 -43.01
N TRP A 72 29.40 -24.68 -43.44
CA TRP A 72 28.61 -23.88 -42.50
C TRP A 72 27.58 -24.71 -41.75
N GLN A 73 26.91 -25.64 -42.43
CA GLN A 73 25.98 -26.58 -41.79
C GLN A 73 26.69 -27.52 -40.80
N ARG A 74 27.93 -27.93 -41.08
CA ARG A 74 28.74 -28.73 -40.12
C ARG A 74 29.13 -27.88 -38.92
N ALA A 75 29.63 -26.67 -39.14
CA ALA A 75 30.03 -25.76 -38.08
C ALA A 75 28.86 -25.49 -37.12
N GLN A 76 27.67 -25.24 -37.65
CA GLN A 76 26.45 -25.11 -36.86
C GLN A 76 26.19 -26.34 -35.98
N ARG A 77 26.15 -27.55 -36.56
CA ARG A 77 25.93 -28.80 -35.79
C ARG A 77 27.00 -29.04 -34.72
N ILE A 78 28.25 -28.70 -35.01
CA ILE A 78 29.37 -28.81 -34.06
C ILE A 78 29.16 -27.84 -32.90
N GLY A 79 28.90 -26.57 -33.18
CA GLY A 79 28.64 -25.55 -32.16
C GLY A 79 27.44 -25.90 -31.28
N GLU A 80 26.31 -26.29 -31.89
CA GLU A 80 25.11 -26.75 -31.18
C GLU A 80 25.38 -27.96 -30.30
N THR A 81 26.16 -28.93 -30.80
CA THR A 81 26.51 -30.12 -30.02
C THR A 81 27.36 -29.77 -28.82
N HIS A 82 28.38 -28.90 -28.99
CA HIS A 82 29.24 -28.49 -27.89
C HIS A 82 28.48 -27.65 -26.85
N ALA A 83 27.62 -26.73 -27.28
CA ALA A 83 26.76 -25.97 -26.39
C ALA A 83 25.80 -26.88 -25.61
N ARG A 84 25.19 -27.88 -26.28
CA ARG A 84 24.27 -28.84 -25.66
C ARG A 84 24.93 -29.71 -24.58
N ILE A 85 26.18 -30.11 -24.76
CA ILE A 85 26.91 -30.87 -23.74
C ILE A 85 27.53 -29.96 -22.67
N GLY A 86 27.34 -28.63 -22.74
CA GLY A 86 27.91 -27.69 -21.77
C GLY A 86 29.43 -27.51 -21.90
N LEU A 87 30.02 -27.81 -23.07
CA LEU A 87 31.42 -27.55 -23.31
C LEU A 87 31.62 -26.04 -23.47
N GLU A 88 32.35 -25.40 -22.58
CA GLU A 88 32.57 -23.97 -22.67
C GLU A 88 33.55 -23.58 -23.80
N PRO A 89 33.37 -22.41 -24.46
CA PRO A 89 34.24 -21.94 -25.53
C PRO A 89 35.73 -21.92 -25.17
N ARG A 90 36.10 -21.64 -23.92
CA ARG A 90 37.50 -21.63 -23.47
C ARG A 90 38.21 -22.96 -23.71
N TRP A 91 37.50 -24.09 -23.55
CA TRP A 91 38.05 -25.43 -23.74
C TRP A 91 38.22 -25.76 -25.21
N PHE A 92 37.24 -25.34 -26.00
CA PHE A 92 37.28 -25.42 -27.45
C PHE A 92 38.46 -24.61 -28.03
N ILE A 93 38.64 -23.35 -27.63
CA ILE A 93 39.78 -22.50 -28.03
C ILE A 93 41.12 -23.14 -27.65
N GLY A 94 41.20 -23.76 -26.46
CA GLY A 94 42.37 -24.51 -26.02
C GLY A 94 42.73 -25.67 -26.96
N ALA A 95 41.74 -26.38 -27.51
CA ALA A 95 41.96 -27.43 -28.50
C ALA A 95 42.52 -26.88 -29.82
N TYR A 96 42.01 -25.74 -30.29
CA TYR A 96 42.47 -25.07 -31.51
C TYR A 96 43.93 -24.65 -31.38
N ARG A 97 44.30 -24.08 -30.24
CA ARG A 97 45.69 -23.73 -29.92
C ARG A 97 46.62 -24.94 -30.08
N LEU A 98 46.27 -26.08 -29.47
CA LEU A 98 47.11 -27.27 -29.49
C LEU A 98 47.27 -27.84 -30.92
N ILE A 99 46.18 -27.91 -31.68
CA ILE A 99 46.22 -28.38 -33.08
C ILE A 99 47.07 -27.42 -33.91
N ALA A 100 46.88 -26.11 -33.75
CA ALA A 100 47.58 -25.10 -34.53
C ALA A 100 49.08 -25.01 -34.20
N GLU A 101 49.46 -25.11 -32.93
CA GLU A 101 50.88 -25.18 -32.52
C GLU A 101 51.58 -26.39 -33.11
N GLU A 102 50.92 -27.54 -33.11
CA GLU A 102 51.53 -28.79 -33.55
C GLU A 102 51.64 -28.89 -35.07
N ILE A 103 50.59 -28.52 -35.81
CA ILE A 103 50.64 -28.41 -37.27
C ILE A 103 51.74 -27.43 -37.69
N ALA A 104 51.84 -26.27 -37.04
CA ALA A 104 52.89 -25.29 -37.32
C ALA A 104 54.31 -25.82 -37.01
N ARG A 105 54.46 -26.58 -35.92
CA ARG A 105 55.73 -27.23 -35.57
C ARG A 105 56.14 -28.26 -36.62
N GLU A 106 55.22 -29.07 -37.09
CA GLU A 106 55.48 -30.11 -38.08
C GLU A 106 55.80 -29.51 -39.47
N ILE A 107 55.10 -28.45 -39.88
CA ILE A 107 55.45 -27.68 -41.09
C ILE A 107 56.89 -27.14 -40.98
N SER A 108 57.23 -26.54 -39.83
CA SER A 108 58.56 -25.96 -39.61
C SER A 108 59.66 -27.04 -39.59
N ARG A 109 59.36 -28.24 -39.06
CA ARG A 109 60.26 -29.40 -39.04
C ARG A 109 60.52 -29.94 -40.45
N LYS A 110 59.46 -30.17 -41.23
CA LYS A 110 59.56 -30.75 -42.59
C LYS A 110 60.12 -29.77 -43.62
N LEU A 111 59.88 -28.47 -43.45
CA LEU A 111 60.37 -27.41 -44.33
C LEU A 111 61.53 -26.61 -43.71
N LYS A 112 62.36 -27.25 -42.88
CA LYS A 112 63.48 -26.62 -42.16
C LYS A 112 64.42 -25.81 -43.07
N PHE A 113 64.63 -26.26 -44.31
CA PHE A 113 65.49 -25.60 -45.30
C PHE A 113 64.74 -24.65 -46.25
N HIS A 114 63.42 -24.50 -46.08
CA HIS A 114 62.56 -23.63 -46.88
C HIS A 114 61.67 -22.73 -45.98
N PRO A 115 62.27 -21.84 -45.15
CA PRO A 115 61.54 -21.08 -44.14
C PRO A 115 60.46 -20.15 -44.73
N GLY A 116 60.67 -19.58 -45.92
CA GLY A 116 59.66 -18.77 -46.61
C GLY A 116 58.41 -19.58 -46.96
N LYS A 117 58.58 -20.79 -47.52
CA LYS A 117 57.47 -21.71 -47.81
C LYS A 117 56.78 -22.15 -46.52
N ALA A 118 57.54 -22.43 -45.46
CA ALA A 118 56.98 -22.76 -44.15
C ALA A 118 56.11 -21.63 -43.57
N SER A 119 56.52 -20.37 -43.75
CA SER A 119 55.75 -19.21 -43.32
C SER A 119 54.41 -19.11 -44.04
N VAL A 120 54.41 -19.22 -45.37
CA VAL A 120 53.19 -19.14 -46.20
C VAL A 120 52.18 -20.24 -45.82
N LEU A 121 52.64 -21.47 -45.63
CA LEU A 121 51.74 -22.59 -45.25
C LEU A 121 51.17 -22.40 -43.84
N LYS A 122 51.98 -21.94 -42.88
CA LYS A 122 51.51 -21.66 -41.52
C LYS A 122 50.49 -20.52 -41.48
N GLU A 123 50.76 -19.44 -42.19
CA GLU A 123 49.85 -18.29 -42.27
C GLU A 123 48.49 -18.70 -42.84
N ALA A 124 48.48 -19.44 -43.96
CA ALA A 124 47.26 -19.96 -44.55
C ALA A 124 46.47 -20.86 -43.58
N PHE A 125 47.16 -21.76 -42.88
CA PHE A 125 46.53 -22.62 -41.88
C PHE A 125 45.95 -21.82 -40.71
N TYR A 126 46.68 -20.84 -40.15
CA TYR A 126 46.17 -20.00 -39.08
C TYR A 126 44.93 -19.22 -39.49
N ARG A 127 44.90 -18.66 -40.70
CA ARG A 127 43.71 -17.97 -41.22
C ARG A 127 42.49 -18.90 -41.25
N VAL A 128 42.67 -20.16 -41.69
CA VAL A 128 41.60 -21.17 -41.66
C VAL A 128 41.15 -21.49 -40.22
N VAL A 129 42.10 -21.71 -39.31
CA VAL A 129 41.82 -21.97 -37.88
C VAL A 129 41.00 -20.84 -37.24
N PHE A 130 41.37 -19.58 -37.51
CA PHE A 130 40.67 -18.44 -36.92
C PHE A 130 39.26 -18.24 -37.48
N VAL A 131 39.05 -18.41 -38.78
CA VAL A 131 37.69 -18.36 -39.37
C VAL A 131 36.83 -19.50 -38.85
N ASP A 132 37.40 -20.69 -38.69
CA ASP A 132 36.68 -21.84 -38.15
C ASP A 132 36.31 -21.67 -36.68
N MET A 133 37.22 -21.08 -35.89
CA MET A 133 36.94 -20.71 -34.51
C MET A 133 35.86 -19.62 -34.40
N GLU A 134 35.91 -18.60 -35.25
CA GLU A 134 34.90 -17.53 -35.33
C GLU A 134 33.51 -18.10 -35.66
N ALA A 135 33.43 -19.02 -36.63
CA ALA A 135 32.18 -19.68 -37.01
C ALA A 135 31.52 -20.40 -35.84
N ILE A 136 32.28 -21.17 -35.07
CA ILE A 136 31.75 -21.88 -33.90
C ILE A 136 31.39 -20.91 -32.77
N LEU A 137 32.21 -19.88 -32.51
CA LEU A 137 31.90 -18.88 -31.48
C LEU A 137 30.62 -18.11 -31.79
N ASN A 138 30.33 -17.82 -33.07
CA ASN A 138 29.08 -17.20 -33.47
C ASN A 138 27.87 -18.07 -33.12
N VAL A 139 27.95 -19.39 -33.31
CA VAL A 139 26.89 -20.32 -32.90
C VAL A 139 26.63 -20.27 -31.39
N TYR A 140 27.69 -20.20 -30.57
CA TYR A 140 27.53 -20.03 -29.11
C TYR A 140 26.83 -18.72 -28.76
N ASN A 141 27.26 -17.61 -29.38
CA ASN A 141 26.67 -16.30 -29.14
C ASN A 141 25.20 -16.25 -29.56
N ASP A 142 24.83 -16.88 -30.68
CA ASP A 142 23.46 -16.97 -31.16
C ASP A 142 22.56 -17.76 -30.19
N ILE A 143 23.06 -18.89 -29.66
CA ILE A 143 22.34 -19.69 -28.67
C ILE A 143 22.10 -18.89 -27.39
N GLU A 144 23.12 -18.20 -26.87
CA GLU A 144 22.97 -17.38 -25.66
C GLU A 144 22.04 -16.19 -25.88
N ARG A 145 22.11 -15.55 -27.05
CA ARG A 145 21.18 -14.50 -27.45
C ARG A 145 19.74 -15.01 -27.53
N GLN A 146 19.51 -16.17 -28.14
CA GLN A 146 18.17 -16.76 -28.23
C GLN A 146 17.62 -17.08 -26.83
N LYS A 147 18.43 -17.68 -25.95
CA LYS A 147 18.01 -17.92 -24.55
C LYS A 147 17.65 -16.63 -23.84
N ALA A 148 18.41 -15.55 -24.04
CA ALA A 148 18.11 -14.25 -23.45
C ALA A 148 16.78 -13.68 -23.98
N GLU A 149 16.54 -13.75 -25.29
CA GLU A 149 15.29 -13.33 -25.93
C GLU A 149 14.09 -14.15 -25.43
N GLU A 150 14.23 -15.47 -25.29
CA GLU A 150 13.20 -16.37 -24.73
C GLU A 150 12.92 -16.07 -23.26
N ALA A 151 13.96 -15.86 -22.45
CA ALA A 151 13.81 -15.49 -21.04
C ALA A 151 13.11 -14.13 -20.89
N GLN A 152 13.49 -13.14 -21.70
CA GLN A 152 12.84 -11.84 -21.73
C GLN A 152 11.37 -11.95 -22.12
N LYS A 153 11.05 -12.72 -23.18
CA LYS A 153 9.67 -12.97 -23.62
C LYS A 153 8.85 -13.68 -22.54
N ALA A 154 9.43 -14.63 -21.83
CA ALA A 154 8.77 -15.33 -20.74
C ALA A 154 8.45 -14.39 -19.55
N ILE A 155 9.36 -13.46 -19.22
CA ILE A 155 9.13 -12.44 -18.19
C ILE A 155 8.00 -11.50 -18.62
N SER A 156 8.07 -10.93 -19.82
CA SER A 156 7.03 -10.04 -20.34
C SER A 156 5.66 -10.73 -20.40
N GLY A 157 5.62 -11.99 -20.84
CA GLY A 157 4.39 -12.79 -20.88
C GLY A 157 3.75 -12.98 -19.50
N LYS A 158 4.56 -13.19 -18.45
CA LYS A 158 4.06 -13.28 -17.06
C LYS A 158 3.51 -11.95 -16.55
N ILE A 159 4.14 -10.82 -16.90
CA ILE A 159 3.67 -9.49 -16.51
C ILE A 159 2.30 -9.23 -17.14
N VAL A 160 2.16 -9.46 -18.44
CA VAL A 160 0.89 -9.26 -19.16
C VAL A 160 -0.20 -10.19 -18.63
N ALA A 161 0.11 -11.48 -18.44
CA ALA A 161 -0.88 -12.45 -17.96
C ALA A 161 -1.43 -12.13 -16.57
N ASN A 162 -0.62 -11.50 -15.71
CA ASN A 162 -1.02 -11.14 -14.35
C ASN A 162 -1.39 -9.66 -14.20
N PHE A 163 -1.34 -8.88 -15.27
CA PHE A 163 -1.56 -7.43 -15.25
C PHE A 163 -2.97 -7.09 -14.72
N ASP A 164 -3.98 -7.80 -15.22
CA ASP A 164 -5.36 -7.60 -14.79
C ASP A 164 -5.53 -7.83 -13.29
N SER A 165 -4.96 -8.92 -12.77
CA SER A 165 -5.05 -9.27 -11.36
C SER A 165 -4.27 -8.31 -10.45
N TYR A 166 -3.12 -7.81 -10.89
CA TYR A 166 -2.27 -6.95 -10.06
C TYR A 166 -2.59 -5.46 -10.17
N VAL A 167 -3.25 -5.04 -11.24
CA VAL A 167 -3.46 -3.63 -11.53
C VAL A 167 -4.94 -3.30 -11.71
N VAL A 168 -5.63 -3.99 -12.62
CA VAL A 168 -7.03 -3.67 -12.97
C VAL A 168 -7.99 -3.97 -11.82
N THR A 169 -7.93 -5.18 -11.25
CA THR A 169 -8.84 -5.58 -10.17
C THR A 169 -8.70 -4.70 -8.92
N PRO A 170 -7.49 -4.41 -8.40
CA PRO A 170 -7.34 -3.49 -7.27
C PRO A 170 -7.89 -2.10 -7.56
N ILE A 171 -7.70 -1.55 -8.76
CA ILE A 171 -8.24 -0.24 -9.12
C ILE A 171 -9.76 -0.23 -9.14
N GLN A 172 -10.40 -1.30 -9.63
CA GLN A 172 -11.86 -1.45 -9.57
C GLN A 172 -12.35 -1.51 -8.11
N THR A 173 -11.66 -2.25 -7.25
CA THR A 173 -11.99 -2.30 -5.81
C THR A 173 -11.87 -0.93 -5.15
N ILE A 174 -10.80 -0.18 -5.45
CA ILE A 174 -10.62 1.18 -4.94
C ILE A 174 -11.72 2.11 -5.49
N ALA A 175 -12.12 1.96 -6.77
CA ALA A 175 -13.22 2.74 -7.36
C ALA A 175 -14.53 2.54 -6.58
N SER A 176 -14.94 1.29 -6.37
CA SER A 176 -16.16 0.98 -5.61
C SER A 176 -16.09 1.48 -4.17
N ALA A 177 -14.96 1.31 -3.49
CA ALA A 177 -14.77 1.84 -2.14
C ALA A 177 -14.84 3.38 -2.10
N THR A 178 -14.37 4.05 -3.15
CA THR A 178 -14.42 5.52 -3.27
C THR A 178 -15.85 6.01 -3.50
N GLU A 179 -16.65 5.30 -4.30
CA GLU A 179 -18.07 5.59 -4.50
C GLU A 179 -18.85 5.43 -3.18
N GLU A 180 -18.61 4.35 -2.44
CA GLU A 180 -19.22 4.11 -1.13
C GLU A 180 -18.82 5.18 -0.11
N LEU A 181 -17.56 5.58 -0.08
CA LEU A 181 -17.09 6.72 0.73
C LEU A 181 -17.80 8.03 0.34
N GLY A 182 -18.03 8.27 -0.95
CA GLY A 182 -18.76 9.44 -1.42
C GLY A 182 -20.22 9.47 -0.93
N ALA A 183 -20.89 8.33 -0.97
CA ALA A 183 -22.24 8.17 -0.41
C ALA A 183 -22.26 8.38 1.11
N SER A 184 -21.29 7.79 1.83
CA SER A 184 -21.15 7.94 3.28
C SER A 184 -20.94 9.40 3.70
N VAL A 185 -20.04 10.13 3.04
CA VAL A 185 -19.80 11.56 3.28
C VAL A 185 -21.08 12.40 3.08
N THR A 186 -21.88 12.06 2.07
CA THR A 186 -23.15 12.74 1.82
C THR A 186 -24.16 12.46 2.94
N SER A 187 -24.25 11.22 3.41
CA SER A 187 -25.10 10.85 4.54
C SER A 187 -24.69 11.54 5.83
N ILE A 188 -23.39 11.62 6.12
CA ILE A 188 -22.88 12.31 7.32
C ILE A 188 -23.18 13.81 7.24
N SER A 189 -23.10 14.40 6.05
CA SER A 189 -23.47 15.83 5.86
C SER A 189 -24.94 16.08 6.21
N LEU A 190 -25.84 15.16 5.84
CA LEU A 190 -27.26 15.26 6.22
C LEU A 190 -27.46 15.12 7.74
N GLU A 191 -26.76 14.19 8.38
CA GLU A 191 -26.80 14.01 9.84
C GLU A 191 -26.28 15.24 10.59
N ILE A 192 -25.25 15.91 10.07
CA ILE A 192 -24.75 17.20 10.60
C ILE A 192 -25.87 18.25 10.59
N ASP A 193 -26.54 18.43 9.46
CA ASP A 193 -27.62 19.42 9.33
C ASP A 193 -28.78 19.10 10.28
N GLN A 194 -29.14 17.82 10.41
CA GLN A 194 -30.15 17.37 11.37
C GLN A 194 -29.72 17.63 12.82
N GLY A 195 -28.46 17.37 13.17
CA GLY A 195 -27.91 17.62 14.49
C GLY A 195 -27.91 19.12 14.87
N ILE A 196 -27.59 20.00 13.92
CA ILE A 196 -27.68 21.46 14.12
C ILE A 196 -29.12 21.88 14.41
N ASN A 197 -30.09 21.39 13.61
CA ASN A 197 -31.50 21.72 13.80
C ASN A 197 -32.05 21.18 15.12
N ALA A 198 -31.68 19.95 15.51
CA ALA A 198 -32.07 19.38 16.80
C ALA A 198 -31.52 20.19 17.98
N SER A 199 -30.25 20.63 17.89
CA SER A 199 -29.62 21.46 18.92
C SER A 199 -30.29 22.84 19.04
N ARG A 200 -30.67 23.45 17.91
CA ARG A 200 -31.44 24.70 17.91
C ARG A 200 -32.81 24.54 18.55
N ASN A 201 -33.54 23.47 18.23
CA ASN A 201 -34.84 23.19 18.85
C ASN A 201 -34.70 22.98 20.36
N ALA A 202 -33.67 22.27 20.81
CA ALA A 202 -33.39 22.08 22.24
C ALA A 202 -33.07 23.40 22.95
N GLN A 203 -32.32 24.29 22.30
CA GLN A 203 -32.04 25.65 22.79
C GLN A 203 -33.32 26.48 22.93
N GLU A 204 -34.24 26.41 21.96
CA GLU A 204 -35.54 27.10 22.04
C GLU A 204 -36.39 26.59 23.20
N VAL A 205 -36.48 25.28 23.37
CA VAL A 205 -37.20 24.65 24.49
C VAL A 205 -36.61 25.09 25.82
N ALA A 206 -35.29 25.05 25.97
CA ALA A 206 -34.64 25.45 27.20
C ALA A 206 -34.77 26.96 27.48
N ASN A 207 -34.79 27.82 26.45
CA ASN A 207 -35.12 29.24 26.64
C ASN A 207 -36.56 29.43 27.13
N SER A 208 -37.52 28.67 26.62
CA SER A 208 -38.92 28.67 27.10
C SER A 208 -39.02 28.24 28.56
N VAL A 209 -38.31 27.16 28.94
CA VAL A 209 -38.22 26.71 30.34
C VAL A 209 -37.63 27.81 31.23
N SER A 210 -36.61 28.54 30.76
CA SER A 210 -36.02 29.66 31.51
C SER A 210 -37.05 30.78 31.76
N ALA A 211 -37.89 31.09 30.79
CA ALA A 211 -38.93 32.12 30.93
C ALA A 211 -40.04 31.70 31.91
N VAL A 212 -40.45 30.42 31.86
CA VAL A 212 -41.42 29.85 32.82
C VAL A 212 -40.85 29.91 34.24
N ASN A 213 -39.58 29.57 34.41
CA ASN A 213 -38.94 29.53 35.71
C ASN A 213 -38.78 30.94 36.34
N GLU A 214 -38.49 31.94 35.52
CA GLU A 214 -38.50 33.34 35.98
C GLU A 214 -39.91 33.78 36.43
N THR A 215 -40.95 33.35 35.69
CA THR A 215 -42.34 33.62 36.08
C THR A 215 -42.71 32.93 37.39
N MET A 216 -42.26 31.68 37.61
CA MET A 216 -42.45 30.96 38.87
C MET A 216 -41.77 31.67 40.05
N LYS A 217 -40.55 32.18 39.85
CA LYS A 217 -39.82 32.93 40.86
C LYS A 217 -40.57 34.20 41.26
N VAL A 218 -41.02 35.00 40.29
CA VAL A 218 -41.83 36.20 40.54
C VAL A 218 -43.12 35.86 41.30
N ALA A 219 -43.80 34.79 40.92
CA ALA A 219 -45.01 34.33 41.60
C ALA A 219 -44.74 33.91 43.05
N ALA A 220 -43.67 33.16 43.30
CA ALA A 220 -43.27 32.72 44.64
C ALA A 220 -42.91 33.92 45.54
N ASP A 221 -42.18 34.91 45.01
CA ASP A 221 -41.83 36.15 45.72
C ASP A 221 -43.09 36.96 46.09
N SER A 222 -44.06 37.04 45.17
CA SER A 222 -45.35 37.69 45.43
C SER A 222 -46.16 36.97 46.52
N ILE A 223 -46.19 35.63 46.52
CA ILE A 223 -46.86 34.86 47.56
C ILE A 223 -46.16 35.06 48.91
N SER A 224 -44.82 35.07 48.93
CA SER A 224 -44.05 35.36 50.15
C SER A 224 -44.47 36.69 50.77
N GLY A 225 -44.58 37.75 49.97
CA GLY A 225 -45.02 39.06 50.45
C GLY A 225 -46.45 39.06 51.03
N VAL A 226 -47.37 38.30 50.43
CA VAL A 226 -48.75 38.12 50.95
C VAL A 226 -48.74 37.35 52.27
N VAL A 227 -47.95 36.28 52.36
CA VAL A 227 -47.82 35.46 53.58
C VAL A 227 -47.26 36.29 54.73
N ASP A 228 -46.25 37.12 54.48
CA ASP A 228 -45.69 38.03 55.49
C ASP A 228 -46.71 39.07 55.97
N MET A 229 -47.53 39.59 55.05
CA MET A 229 -48.63 40.50 55.39
C MET A 229 -49.69 39.81 56.27
N ILE A 230 -50.13 38.59 55.91
CA ILE A 230 -51.12 37.84 56.69
C ILE A 230 -50.56 37.51 58.08
N ARG A 231 -49.28 37.14 58.18
CA ARG A 231 -48.61 36.91 59.46
C ARG A 231 -48.61 38.16 60.32
N GLY A 232 -48.29 39.32 59.74
CA GLY A 232 -48.40 40.62 60.43
C GLY A 232 -49.82 40.94 60.91
N LEU A 233 -50.84 40.64 60.10
CA LEU A 233 -52.24 40.80 60.49
C LEU A 233 -52.64 39.83 61.62
N ALA A 234 -52.17 38.59 61.60
CA ALA A 234 -52.41 37.62 62.67
C ALA A 234 -51.77 38.08 63.99
N ASP A 235 -50.54 38.58 63.97
CA ASP A 235 -49.86 39.13 65.14
C ASP A 235 -50.60 40.35 65.72
N GLN A 236 -51.05 41.27 64.86
CA GLN A 236 -51.87 42.42 65.28
C GLN A 236 -53.22 41.99 65.86
N THR A 237 -53.88 41.00 65.24
CA THR A 237 -55.16 40.46 65.71
C THR A 237 -55.00 39.79 67.07
N ASN A 238 -53.90 39.05 67.28
CA ASN A 238 -53.56 38.45 68.56
C ASN A 238 -53.32 39.51 69.65
N LEU A 239 -52.63 40.61 69.33
CA LEU A 239 -52.46 41.74 70.25
C LEU A 239 -53.79 42.44 70.59
N LEU A 240 -54.65 42.65 69.59
CA LEU A 240 -55.99 43.22 69.81
C LEU A 240 -56.85 42.32 70.69
N ALA A 241 -56.84 41.01 70.43
CA ALA A 241 -57.54 40.01 71.23
C ALA A 241 -57.02 39.98 72.67
N LEU A 242 -55.70 40.05 72.86
CA LEU A 242 -55.08 40.14 74.18
C LEU A 242 -55.55 41.38 74.95
N ASN A 243 -55.57 42.55 74.31
CA ASN A 243 -56.08 43.78 74.91
C ASN A 243 -57.57 43.66 75.28
N ALA A 244 -58.37 43.03 74.41
CA ALA A 244 -59.78 42.76 74.68
C ALA A 244 -59.98 41.79 75.86
N SER A 245 -59.16 40.73 75.98
CA SER A 245 -59.19 39.81 77.14
C SER A 245 -58.85 40.55 78.44
N ILE A 246 -57.90 41.49 78.42
CA ILE A 246 -57.54 42.32 79.58
C ILE A 246 -58.72 43.21 79.98
N GLU A 247 -59.35 43.90 79.03
CA GLU A 247 -60.46 44.81 79.33
C GLU A 247 -61.72 44.05 79.78
N ALA A 248 -61.98 42.86 79.20
CA ALA A 248 -63.04 41.97 79.63
C ALA A 248 -62.83 41.47 81.07
N ALA A 249 -61.59 41.16 81.47
CA ALA A 249 -61.27 40.83 82.85
C ALA A 249 -61.47 42.03 83.80
N ARG A 250 -61.20 43.24 83.32
CA ARG A 250 -61.36 44.50 84.06
C ARG A 250 -62.82 44.86 84.32
N ALA A 251 -63.72 44.51 83.39
CA ALA A 251 -65.16 44.71 83.52
C ALA A 251 -65.86 43.76 84.50
N GLY A 252 -65.18 42.70 84.97
CA GLY A 252 -65.75 41.76 85.95
C GLY A 252 -66.91 40.92 85.40
N ASP A 253 -68.00 40.77 86.15
CA ASP A 253 -69.11 39.88 85.78
C ASP A 253 -69.85 40.29 84.50
N THR A 254 -69.87 41.58 84.14
CA THR A 254 -70.44 42.08 82.87
C THR A 254 -69.56 41.78 81.65
N GLY A 255 -68.27 41.47 81.85
CA GLY A 255 -67.29 41.20 80.78
C GLY A 255 -67.19 39.74 80.35
N ARG A 256 -67.84 38.79 81.03
CA ARG A 256 -67.69 37.34 80.78
C ARG A 256 -67.93 36.93 79.33
N GLY A 257 -68.95 37.47 78.67
CA GLY A 257 -69.25 37.17 77.27
C GLY A 257 -68.15 37.69 76.31
N PHE A 258 -67.60 38.88 76.58
CA PHE A 258 -66.50 39.45 75.81
C PHE A 258 -65.19 38.67 76.02
N ALA A 259 -64.93 38.15 77.22
CA ALA A 259 -63.75 37.34 77.51
C ALA A 259 -63.69 36.07 76.65
N VAL A 260 -64.82 35.39 76.45
CA VAL A 260 -64.90 34.18 75.59
C VAL A 260 -64.60 34.53 74.14
N VAL A 261 -65.16 35.63 73.63
CA VAL A 261 -64.89 36.08 72.25
C VAL A 261 -63.43 36.44 72.07
N ALA A 262 -62.83 37.16 73.01
CA ALA A 262 -61.42 37.56 72.94
C ALA A 262 -60.48 36.33 72.92
N ASP A 263 -60.74 35.32 73.76
CA ASP A 263 -59.96 34.08 73.75
C ASP A 263 -60.11 33.29 72.43
N GLU A 264 -61.31 33.28 71.83
CA GLU A 264 -61.53 32.62 70.54
C GLU A 264 -60.82 33.34 69.39
N VAL A 265 -60.86 34.68 69.36
CA VAL A 265 -60.10 35.49 68.39
C VAL A 265 -58.60 35.27 68.56
N LYS A 266 -58.11 35.17 69.81
CA LYS A 266 -56.70 34.91 70.11
C LYS A 266 -56.25 33.54 69.57
N LYS A 267 -57.05 32.48 69.78
CA LYS A 267 -56.77 31.15 69.21
C LYS A 267 -56.79 31.16 67.70
N LEU A 268 -57.77 31.85 67.08
CA LEU A 268 -57.86 31.98 65.64
C LEU A 268 -56.63 32.68 65.06
N ALA A 269 -56.17 33.77 65.68
CA ALA A 269 -54.97 34.48 65.28
C ALA A 269 -53.71 33.60 65.38
N ALA A 270 -53.56 32.83 66.47
CA ALA A 270 -52.45 31.88 66.61
C ALA A 270 -52.49 30.77 65.56
N LEU A 271 -53.69 30.25 65.24
CA LEU A 271 -53.88 29.28 64.17
C LEU A 271 -53.53 29.87 62.79
N THR A 272 -53.94 31.10 62.51
CA THR A 272 -53.58 31.82 61.28
C THR A 272 -52.06 31.98 61.17
N ALA A 273 -51.38 32.41 62.25
CA ALA A 273 -49.92 32.55 62.27
C ALA A 273 -49.20 31.23 61.98
N ASN A 274 -49.66 30.12 62.58
CA ASN A 274 -49.11 28.79 62.30
C ASN A 274 -49.32 28.37 60.84
N ASN A 275 -50.54 28.52 60.31
CA ASN A 275 -50.82 28.19 58.91
C ASN A 275 -49.97 29.04 57.95
N THR A 276 -49.76 30.33 58.23
CA THR A 276 -48.86 31.17 57.41
C THR A 276 -47.41 30.71 57.47
N ASN A 277 -46.92 30.19 58.60
CA ASN A 277 -45.56 29.65 58.69
C ASN A 277 -45.40 28.39 57.82
N GLU A 278 -46.42 27.53 57.77
CA GLU A 278 -46.42 26.36 56.89
C GLU A 278 -46.42 26.77 55.40
N ILE A 279 -47.23 27.76 55.03
CA ILE A 279 -47.25 28.29 53.65
C ILE A 279 -45.89 28.94 53.31
N ALA A 280 -45.28 29.71 54.22
CA ALA A 280 -43.96 30.29 54.01
C ALA A 280 -42.89 29.22 53.74
N ALA A 281 -42.91 28.12 54.51
CA ALA A 281 -42.02 26.99 54.29
C ALA A 281 -42.21 26.36 52.90
N LYS A 282 -43.46 26.22 52.45
CA LYS A 282 -43.79 25.70 51.11
C LYS A 282 -43.35 26.63 49.98
N VAL A 283 -43.49 27.95 50.15
CA VAL A 283 -43.01 28.95 49.19
C VAL A 283 -41.48 28.92 49.09
N SER A 284 -40.78 28.80 50.22
CA SER A 284 -39.33 28.65 50.25
C SER A 284 -38.85 27.39 49.52
N GLU A 285 -39.58 26.28 49.68
CA GLU A 285 -39.33 25.03 48.94
C GLU A 285 -39.50 25.23 47.42
N ILE A 286 -40.55 25.93 46.99
CA ILE A 286 -40.78 26.28 45.58
C ILE A 286 -39.66 27.15 45.01
N GLN A 287 -39.22 28.18 45.73
CA GLN A 287 -38.11 29.05 45.32
C GLN A 287 -36.82 28.23 45.15
N LYS A 288 -36.52 27.33 46.10
CA LYS A 288 -35.35 26.45 46.04
C LYS A 288 -35.38 25.55 44.80
N ILE A 289 -36.51 24.89 44.54
CA ILE A 289 -36.68 24.02 43.36
C ILE A 289 -36.55 24.84 42.06
N SER A 290 -37.14 26.04 42.02
CA SER A 290 -37.05 26.93 40.87
C SER A 290 -35.60 27.34 40.58
N ASN A 291 -34.82 27.70 41.60
CA ASN A 291 -33.39 28.02 41.43
C ASN A 291 -32.59 26.80 40.93
N GLN A 292 -32.83 25.61 41.49
CA GLN A 292 -32.18 24.38 41.02
C GLN A 292 -32.54 24.07 39.56
N ALA A 293 -33.80 24.25 39.16
CA ALA A 293 -34.23 24.11 37.78
C ALA A 293 -33.55 25.15 36.85
N ALA A 294 -33.30 26.36 37.34
CA ALA A 294 -32.63 27.42 36.58
C ALA A 294 -31.16 27.06 36.29
N ASP A 295 -30.46 26.53 37.29
CA ASP A 295 -29.07 26.12 37.16
C ASP A 295 -28.92 24.89 36.24
N GLY A 296 -29.82 23.91 36.38
CA GLY A 296 -29.89 22.78 35.45
C GLY A 296 -30.15 23.24 34.01
N ASN A 297 -31.09 24.17 33.82
CA ASN A 297 -31.39 24.72 32.50
C ASN A 297 -30.23 25.51 31.90
N ARG A 298 -29.49 26.29 32.71
CA ARG A 298 -28.27 27.00 32.25
C ARG A 298 -27.19 26.01 31.78
N SER A 299 -27.04 24.89 32.48
CA SER A 299 -26.11 23.82 32.09
C SER A 299 -26.51 23.21 30.75
N ILE A 300 -27.81 22.96 30.53
CA ILE A 300 -28.33 22.50 29.24
C ILE A 300 -27.99 23.48 28.10
N LEU A 301 -28.14 24.79 28.32
CA LEU A 301 -27.79 25.78 27.30
C LEU A 301 -26.30 25.75 26.93
N GLN A 302 -25.44 25.58 27.93
CA GLN A 302 -24.00 25.47 27.69
C GLN A 302 -23.67 24.20 26.88
N GLU A 303 -24.21 23.05 27.28
CA GLU A 303 -24.01 21.78 26.56
C GLU A 303 -24.50 21.87 25.11
N MET A 304 -25.64 22.54 24.86
CA MET A 304 -26.15 22.74 23.50
C MET A 304 -25.23 23.62 22.65
N ALA A 305 -24.63 24.66 23.23
CA ALA A 305 -23.65 25.48 22.52
C ALA A 305 -22.40 24.66 22.16
N GLU A 306 -21.89 23.85 23.10
CA GLU A 306 -20.74 22.97 22.86
C GLU A 306 -21.04 21.89 21.80
N ILE A 307 -22.26 21.35 21.77
CA ILE A 307 -22.70 20.41 20.74
C ILE A 307 -22.66 21.06 19.36
N VAL A 308 -23.18 22.29 19.22
CA VAL A 308 -23.16 23.03 17.94
C VAL A 308 -21.72 23.26 17.47
N ASP A 309 -20.81 23.65 18.35
CA ASP A 309 -19.40 23.84 18.00
C ASP A 309 -18.73 22.54 17.53
N ARG A 310 -19.01 21.42 18.20
CA ARG A 310 -18.52 20.09 17.79
C ARG A 310 -19.07 19.67 16.43
N ILE A 311 -20.36 19.89 16.19
CA ILE A 311 -20.98 19.56 14.90
C ILE A 311 -20.37 20.40 13.77
N ASN A 312 -20.11 21.69 14.01
CA ASN A 312 -19.42 22.54 13.03
C ASN A 312 -18.00 22.02 12.72
N ALA A 313 -17.26 21.57 13.72
CA ALA A 313 -15.94 20.98 13.52
C ALA A 313 -16.01 19.67 12.71
N ILE A 314 -17.01 18.82 12.96
CA ILE A 314 -17.27 17.61 12.15
C ILE A 314 -17.61 18.02 10.71
N GLY A 315 -18.45 19.03 10.51
CA GLY A 315 -18.79 19.55 9.18
C GLY A 315 -17.57 19.99 8.37
N ALA A 316 -16.63 20.69 9.01
CA ALA A 316 -15.38 21.07 8.36
C ALA A 316 -14.53 19.86 7.95
N ALA A 317 -14.42 18.85 8.81
CA ALA A 317 -13.69 17.60 8.50
C ALA A 317 -14.36 16.81 7.36
N VAL A 318 -15.69 16.74 7.36
CA VAL A 318 -16.47 16.07 6.30
C VAL A 318 -16.32 16.78 4.96
N HIS A 319 -16.24 18.11 4.95
CA HIS A 319 -15.94 18.87 3.73
C HIS A 319 -14.56 18.52 3.17
N GLN A 320 -13.52 18.47 4.00
CA GLN A 320 -12.18 18.05 3.59
C GLN A 320 -12.17 16.60 3.07
N GLN A 321 -12.89 15.71 3.74
CA GLN A 321 -13.02 14.32 3.32
C GLN A 321 -13.70 14.20 1.95
N ARG A 322 -14.71 15.03 1.67
CA ARG A 322 -15.38 15.09 0.36
C ARG A 322 -14.41 15.47 -0.76
N GLU A 323 -13.56 16.47 -0.54
CA GLU A 323 -12.54 16.88 -1.51
C GLU A 323 -11.51 15.78 -1.76
N ALA A 324 -11.04 15.13 -0.69
CA ALA A 324 -10.10 14.02 -0.78
C ALA A 324 -10.69 12.84 -1.58
N THR A 325 -11.93 12.43 -1.28
CA THR A 325 -12.65 11.39 -2.00
C THR A 325 -12.83 11.74 -3.48
N ALA A 326 -13.18 12.99 -3.80
CA ALA A 326 -13.31 13.46 -5.17
C ALA A 326 -11.97 13.43 -5.94
N ASN A 327 -10.86 13.77 -5.28
CA ASN A 327 -9.52 13.65 -5.86
C ASN A 327 -9.12 12.19 -6.11
N ILE A 328 -9.42 11.29 -5.17
CA ILE A 328 -9.18 9.85 -5.35
C ILE A 328 -9.97 9.31 -6.55
N ALA A 329 -11.25 9.65 -6.67
CA ALA A 329 -12.09 9.24 -7.80
C ALA A 329 -11.53 9.73 -9.15
N ARG A 330 -11.03 10.96 -9.19
CA ARG A 330 -10.39 11.53 -10.39
C ARG A 330 -9.12 10.78 -10.75
N ASN A 331 -8.23 10.54 -9.77
CA ASN A 331 -6.99 9.78 -9.98
C ASN A 331 -7.27 8.35 -10.46
N ILE A 332 -8.30 7.68 -9.93
CA ILE A 332 -8.69 6.34 -10.39
C ILE A 332 -9.09 6.35 -11.87
N THR A 333 -9.84 7.37 -12.29
CA THR A 333 -10.22 7.53 -13.69
C THR A 333 -8.99 7.76 -14.58
N GLU A 334 -8.06 8.62 -14.16
CA GLU A 334 -6.81 8.87 -14.89
C GLU A 334 -5.92 7.62 -15.00
N VAL A 335 -5.81 6.85 -13.92
CA VAL A 335 -5.06 5.58 -13.95
C VAL A 335 -5.78 4.60 -14.88
N ARG A 336 -7.10 4.46 -14.80
CA ARG A 336 -7.86 3.58 -15.69
C ARG A 336 -7.67 3.93 -17.17
N ASP A 337 -7.71 5.22 -17.51
CA ASP A 337 -7.49 5.68 -18.89
C ASP A 337 -6.05 5.41 -19.35
N SER A 338 -5.08 5.57 -18.43
CA SER A 338 -3.67 5.23 -18.70
C SER A 338 -3.48 3.74 -18.92
N LEU A 339 -4.18 2.88 -18.18
CA LEU A 339 -4.16 1.42 -18.36
C LEU A 339 -4.80 1.00 -19.68
N GLY A 340 -5.88 1.67 -20.09
CA GLY A 340 -6.50 1.45 -21.41
C GLY A 340 -5.48 1.65 -22.54
N LYS A 341 -4.68 2.72 -22.46
CA LYS A 341 -3.60 2.99 -23.45
C LYS A 341 -2.45 1.99 -23.42
N ILE A 342 -2.20 1.33 -22.28
CA ILE A 342 -1.15 0.29 -22.16
C ILE A 342 -1.64 -1.04 -22.76
N ALA A 343 -2.95 -1.28 -22.75
CA ALA A 343 -3.56 -2.48 -23.29
C ALA A 343 -3.74 -2.47 -24.83
N GLU A 344 -3.73 -1.29 -25.46
CA GLU A 344 -3.78 -1.08 -26.92
C GLU A 344 -2.41 -1.29 -27.62
#